data_AF-A0AAP0NDV3-F1
#
_entry.id   AF-A0AAP0NDV3-F1
#
_cell.length_a   1.000
_cell.length_b   1.000
_cell.length_c   1.000
_cell.angle_alpha   90.00
_cell.angle_beta   90.00
_cell.angle_gamma   90.00
#
_symmetry.space_group_name_H-M   'P 1'
#
loop_
_entity.id
_entity.type
_entity.pdbx_description
1 polymer ?
#
loop_
_entity_poly.entity_id
_entity_poly.type
_entity_poly.pdbx_seq_one_letter_code
_entity_poly.pdbx_strand_id
1 'polypeptide(L)'
;MLEAQKNSNMASIGRGNGFMNGVIPVRHPTTLSKVDEFCRALGGKKPIHSILIANNGMAAVKFMRSVRTWAYETFGTEKAILLVAMATPEDMRINAEHIRIADQFVEVPGGTNNNNYANVQLIVEMAEMTHVNAVWPGWGHASENPELPDALNAKGIIFLGPPAISMAALGDKIGSSLIAQAAEVPTLPWSGSHVKYCLINFFPVLYYGVAVPHLISIFQEAIASCQVVGYPAMIKASWGGGGKGIRKVHNADEVKALFKQVQGEVPGSPIFIMKVAAQSRHLEVQLLCDEYGNVAALHSRDCSVQRRHQKIIEEGPITVAPLETGEKAGAGS
;
A
#
# COMPACT_ATOMS: atom_id res chain seq x y z
N MET A 1 -67.82 -16.68 -3.58
CA MET A 1 -66.87 -17.39 -4.47
C MET A 1 -66.30 -16.35 -5.42
N LEU A 2 -65.06 -15.87 -5.37
CA LEU A 2 -63.82 -16.25 -4.70
C LEU A 2 -63.12 -14.96 -4.20
N GLU A 3 -62.60 -14.98 -2.98
CA GLU A 3 -61.42 -14.22 -2.56
C GLU A 3 -60.15 -15.01 -2.92
N ALA A 4 -59.05 -14.33 -3.28
CA ALA A 4 -57.70 -14.65 -2.81
C ALA A 4 -56.65 -13.62 -3.32
N GLN A 5 -56.35 -12.67 -2.45
CA GLN A 5 -55.01 -12.20 -2.07
C GLN A 5 -53.89 -12.16 -3.14
N LYS A 6 -53.62 -10.95 -3.64
CA LYS A 6 -52.27 -10.51 -4.06
C LYS A 6 -51.42 -10.30 -2.81
N ASN A 7 -50.61 -11.30 -2.44
CA ASN A 7 -49.54 -11.10 -1.46
C ASN A 7 -48.29 -10.57 -2.16
N SER A 8 -48.00 -9.31 -1.83
CA SER A 8 -46.70 -8.66 -1.96
C SER A 8 -45.68 -9.34 -1.05
N ASN A 9 -44.70 -10.02 -1.61
CA ASN A 9 -43.48 -10.36 -0.88
C ASN A 9 -42.41 -9.30 -1.16
N MET A 10 -42.60 -8.10 -0.59
CA MET A 10 -41.47 -7.23 -0.24
C MET A 10 -40.92 -7.76 1.08
N ALA A 11 -39.93 -8.65 1.00
CA ALA A 11 -39.12 -8.97 2.16
C ALA A 11 -38.22 -7.77 2.43
N SER A 12 -38.50 -7.05 3.52
CA SER A 12 -37.62 -5.99 4.05
C SER A 12 -36.33 -6.64 4.56
N ILE A 13 -35.29 -6.61 3.74
CA ILE A 13 -33.92 -6.91 4.15
C ILE A 13 -33.33 -5.62 4.75
N GLY A 14 -32.68 -5.78 5.90
CA GLY A 14 -32.34 -4.71 6.83
C GLY A 14 -31.49 -3.59 6.26
N ARG A 15 -31.48 -2.46 7.00
CA ARG A 15 -30.68 -1.26 6.75
C ARG A 15 -29.18 -1.61 6.66
N GLY A 16 -28.69 -1.90 5.46
CA GLY A 16 -27.29 -1.81 5.06
C GLY A 16 -27.17 -0.70 4.03
N ASN A 17 -26.27 0.26 4.25
CA ASN A 17 -26.13 1.48 3.45
C ASN A 17 -25.37 1.24 2.12
N GLY A 18 -25.82 0.30 1.27
CA GLY A 18 -25.19 0.07 -0.03
C GLY A 18 -26.17 -0.42 -1.09
N PHE A 19 -26.42 0.40 -2.12
CA PHE A 19 -27.06 -0.07 -3.35
C PHE A 19 -26.03 -0.79 -4.22
N MET A 20 -26.33 -2.01 -4.65
CA MET A 20 -25.54 -2.77 -5.64
C MET A 20 -26.26 -2.76 -6.98
N ASN A 21 -25.52 -2.58 -8.07
CA ASN A 21 -26.07 -2.74 -9.41
C ASN A 21 -25.77 -4.15 -9.97
N GLY A 22 -26.82 -4.97 -10.14
CA GLY A 22 -26.73 -6.31 -10.74
C GLY A 22 -27.10 -7.48 -9.83
N VAL A 23 -27.35 -8.66 -10.44
CA VAL A 23 -27.66 -9.92 -9.73
C VAL A 23 -26.35 -10.59 -9.29
N ILE A 24 -26.30 -11.08 -8.05
CA ILE A 24 -25.18 -11.88 -7.53
C ILE A 24 -25.08 -13.17 -8.37
N PRO A 25 -23.96 -13.45 -9.07
CA PRO A 25 -23.79 -14.72 -9.75
C PRO A 25 -23.61 -15.82 -8.69
N VAL A 26 -24.68 -16.54 -8.37
CA VAL A 26 -24.62 -17.73 -7.51
C VAL A 26 -23.93 -18.83 -8.33
N ARG A 27 -22.72 -19.22 -7.93
CA ARG A 27 -22.01 -20.31 -8.60
C ARG A 27 -22.61 -21.67 -8.24
N HIS A 28 -22.95 -22.45 -9.27
CA HIS A 28 -23.26 -23.87 -9.11
C HIS A 28 -21.95 -24.68 -8.99
N PRO A 29 -21.81 -25.54 -7.97
CA PRO A 29 -20.54 -26.20 -7.60
C PRO A 29 -20.12 -27.38 -8.49
N THR A 30 -20.81 -27.65 -9.60
CA THR A 30 -20.74 -28.96 -10.28
C THR A 30 -19.69 -29.08 -11.38
N THR A 31 -19.02 -28.00 -11.79
CA THR A 31 -17.94 -28.04 -12.79
C THR A 31 -16.77 -27.19 -12.32
N LEU A 32 -15.56 -27.75 -12.28
CA LEU A 32 -14.32 -27.00 -12.02
C LEU A 32 -14.19 -25.91 -13.09
N SER A 33 -14.00 -24.66 -12.66
CA SER A 33 -13.80 -23.57 -13.60
C SER A 33 -12.38 -23.61 -14.15
N LYS A 34 -12.17 -23.05 -15.36
CA LYS A 34 -10.83 -22.90 -15.95
C LYS A 34 -9.85 -22.17 -15.02
N VAL A 35 -10.35 -21.26 -14.19
CA VAL A 35 -9.55 -20.53 -13.20
C VAL A 35 -9.11 -21.45 -12.06
N ASP A 36 -9.95 -22.39 -11.62
CA ASP A 36 -9.58 -23.39 -10.60
C ASP A 36 -8.50 -24.35 -11.12
N GLU A 37 -8.67 -24.82 -12.36
CA GLU A 37 -7.70 -25.69 -13.02
C GLU A 37 -6.34 -24.99 -13.20
N PHE A 38 -6.36 -23.74 -13.71
CA PHE A 38 -5.16 -22.93 -13.88
C PHE A 38 -4.44 -22.68 -12.55
N CYS A 39 -5.19 -22.32 -11.50
CA CYS A 39 -4.62 -22.09 -10.17
C CYS A 39 -3.92 -23.36 -9.66
N ARG A 40 -4.59 -24.52 -9.74
CA ARG A 40 -4.02 -25.80 -9.28
C ARG A 40 -2.83 -26.25 -10.11
N ALA A 41 -2.89 -26.08 -11.43
CA ALA A 41 -1.81 -26.46 -12.34
C ALA A 41 -0.51 -25.70 -12.07
N LEU A 42 -0.60 -24.45 -11.59
CA LEU A 42 0.55 -23.63 -11.21
C LEU A 42 0.92 -23.74 -9.71
N GLY A 43 0.32 -24.67 -8.97
CA GLY A 43 0.61 -24.85 -7.53
C GLY A 43 -0.01 -23.78 -6.62
N GLY A 44 -0.98 -23.02 -7.11
CA GLY A 44 -1.76 -22.07 -6.31
C GLY A 44 -2.71 -22.76 -5.33
N LYS A 45 -2.89 -22.17 -4.15
CA LYS A 45 -3.69 -22.74 -3.05
C LYS A 45 -5.15 -22.30 -3.09
N LYS A 46 -5.42 -21.05 -3.46
CA LYS A 46 -6.75 -20.44 -3.45
C LYS A 46 -7.03 -19.75 -4.79
N PRO A 47 -7.97 -20.28 -5.60
CA PRO A 47 -8.36 -19.62 -6.84
C PRO A 47 -9.15 -18.34 -6.53
N ILE A 48 -8.81 -17.26 -7.25
CA ILE A 48 -9.46 -15.95 -7.10
C ILE A 48 -10.37 -15.76 -8.29
N HIS A 49 -11.67 -15.63 -8.03
CA HIS A 49 -12.70 -15.46 -9.06
C HIS A 49 -13.34 -14.08 -9.03
N SER A 50 -13.22 -13.37 -7.92
CA SER A 50 -13.84 -12.06 -7.71
C SER A 50 -12.93 -11.16 -6.89
N ILE A 51 -12.82 -9.90 -7.30
CA ILE A 51 -11.94 -8.91 -6.68
C ILE A 51 -12.73 -7.62 -6.45
N LEU A 52 -12.71 -7.11 -5.22
CA LEU A 52 -13.14 -5.75 -4.90
C LEU A 52 -11.96 -4.79 -5.10
N ILE A 53 -12.18 -3.73 -5.87
CA ILE A 53 -11.21 -2.67 -6.10
C ILE A 53 -11.48 -1.56 -5.06
N ALA A 54 -10.66 -1.52 -4.02
CA ALA A 54 -10.69 -0.51 -2.97
C ALA A 54 -9.90 0.75 -3.35
N ASN A 55 -10.11 1.24 -4.57
CA ASN A 55 -9.47 2.42 -5.13
C ASN A 55 -10.33 3.00 -6.27
N ASN A 56 -9.99 4.19 -6.74
CA ASN A 56 -10.67 4.87 -7.84
C ASN A 56 -9.68 5.39 -8.90
N GLY A 57 -10.20 6.18 -9.84
CA GLY A 57 -9.40 6.87 -10.86
C GLY A 57 -8.48 5.94 -11.66
N MET A 58 -7.27 6.42 -11.95
CA MET A 58 -6.30 5.71 -12.79
C MET A 58 -5.80 4.40 -12.19
N ALA A 59 -5.72 4.30 -10.87
CA ALA A 59 -5.29 3.08 -10.20
C ALA A 59 -6.25 1.93 -10.51
N ALA A 60 -7.55 2.17 -10.28
CA ALA A 60 -8.60 1.22 -10.55
C ALA A 60 -8.68 0.85 -12.04
N VAL A 61 -8.63 1.85 -12.95
CA VAL A 61 -8.65 1.60 -14.40
C VAL A 61 -7.45 0.73 -14.83
N LYS A 62 -6.24 1.07 -14.40
CA LYS A 62 -5.03 0.33 -14.78
C LYS A 62 -5.09 -1.11 -14.28
N PHE A 63 -5.51 -1.32 -13.04
CA PHE A 63 -5.67 -2.66 -12.47
C PHE A 63 -6.66 -3.48 -13.28
N MET A 64 -7.87 -2.96 -13.47
CA MET A 64 -8.92 -3.70 -14.17
C MET A 64 -8.50 -4.03 -15.60
N ARG A 65 -7.99 -3.07 -16.38
CA ARG A 65 -7.52 -3.34 -17.75
C ARG A 65 -6.40 -4.39 -17.78
N SER A 66 -5.47 -4.35 -16.83
CA SER A 66 -4.38 -5.33 -16.77
C SER A 66 -4.90 -6.74 -16.47
N VAL A 67 -5.83 -6.87 -15.52
CA VAL A 67 -6.49 -8.16 -15.22
C VAL A 67 -7.30 -8.66 -16.40
N ARG A 68 -8.03 -7.78 -17.10
CA ARG A 68 -8.79 -8.13 -18.31
C ARG A 68 -7.89 -8.65 -19.43
N THR A 69 -6.80 -7.96 -19.73
CA THR A 69 -5.83 -8.38 -20.76
C THR A 69 -5.26 -9.75 -20.43
N TRP A 70 -4.73 -9.93 -19.22
CA TRP A 70 -4.19 -11.21 -18.78
C TRP A 70 -5.25 -12.33 -18.80
N ALA A 71 -6.48 -12.04 -18.34
CA ALA A 71 -7.57 -13.00 -18.34
C ALA A 71 -7.98 -13.41 -19.76
N TYR A 72 -8.01 -12.47 -20.71
CA TYR A 72 -8.30 -12.76 -22.10
C TYR A 72 -7.22 -13.65 -22.73
N GLU A 73 -5.94 -13.32 -22.53
CA GLU A 73 -4.81 -14.10 -23.02
C GLU A 73 -4.77 -15.51 -22.42
N THR A 74 -5.13 -15.65 -21.15
CA THR A 74 -5.03 -16.91 -20.41
C THR A 74 -6.25 -17.81 -20.59
N PHE A 75 -7.47 -17.24 -20.56
CA PHE A 75 -8.72 -17.99 -20.52
C PHE A 75 -9.58 -17.84 -21.78
N GLY A 76 -9.20 -16.96 -22.70
CA GLY A 76 -9.98 -16.59 -23.89
C GLY A 76 -11.15 -15.67 -23.60
N THR A 77 -11.26 -15.13 -22.38
CA THR A 77 -12.32 -14.21 -21.98
C THR A 77 -11.81 -13.19 -20.97
N GLU A 78 -12.09 -11.93 -21.22
CA GLU A 78 -11.76 -10.85 -20.28
C GLU A 78 -12.56 -10.97 -18.97
N LYS A 79 -13.71 -11.67 -19.00
CA LYS A 79 -14.65 -11.82 -17.88
C LYS A 79 -14.36 -13.03 -16.98
N ALA A 80 -13.19 -13.64 -17.08
CA ALA A 80 -12.83 -14.79 -16.24
C ALA A 80 -12.80 -14.45 -14.73
N ILE A 81 -12.46 -13.20 -14.41
CA ILE A 81 -12.41 -12.65 -13.06
C ILE A 81 -13.49 -11.56 -12.93
N LEU A 82 -14.36 -11.68 -11.94
CA LEU A 82 -15.37 -10.67 -11.60
C LEU A 82 -14.69 -9.48 -10.91
N LEU A 83 -14.89 -8.28 -11.44
CA LEU A 83 -14.30 -7.06 -10.89
C LEU A 83 -15.39 -6.15 -10.34
N VAL A 84 -15.34 -5.87 -9.04
CA VAL A 84 -16.30 -5.05 -8.31
C VAL A 84 -15.64 -3.73 -7.90
N ALA A 85 -16.20 -2.59 -8.32
CA ALA A 85 -15.67 -1.28 -7.93
C ALA A 85 -16.40 -0.70 -6.70
N MET A 86 -15.68 0.04 -5.86
CA MET A 86 -16.31 0.99 -4.93
C MET A 86 -16.56 2.33 -5.64
N ALA A 87 -17.77 2.86 -5.54
CA ALA A 87 -18.18 4.07 -6.25
C ALA A 87 -18.72 5.14 -5.29
N THR A 88 -18.03 6.28 -5.18
CA THR A 88 -18.55 7.45 -4.44
C THR A 88 -19.58 8.21 -5.30
N PRO A 89 -20.48 9.00 -4.68
CA PRO A 89 -21.36 9.92 -5.40
C PRO A 89 -20.60 10.89 -6.31
N GLU A 90 -19.40 11.32 -5.92
CA GLU A 90 -18.51 12.16 -6.73
C GLU A 90 -18.03 11.42 -7.98
N ASP A 91 -17.51 10.20 -7.82
CA ASP A 91 -17.02 9.38 -8.94
C ASP A 91 -18.15 9.02 -9.92
N MET A 92 -19.34 8.70 -9.41
CA MET A 92 -20.52 8.42 -10.25
C MET A 92 -20.97 9.66 -11.03
N ARG A 93 -20.99 10.84 -10.39
CA ARG A 93 -21.42 12.11 -11.00
C ARG A 93 -20.55 12.49 -12.19
N ILE A 94 -19.24 12.21 -12.13
CA ILE A 94 -18.31 12.45 -13.24
C ILE A 94 -18.24 11.28 -14.23
N ASN A 95 -19.09 10.26 -14.05
CA ASN A 95 -19.09 9.04 -14.86
C ASN A 95 -17.70 8.40 -14.95
N ALA A 96 -17.05 8.22 -13.79
CA ALA A 96 -15.66 7.78 -13.72
C ALA A 96 -15.44 6.45 -14.44
N GLU A 97 -14.39 6.39 -15.26
CA GLU A 97 -14.10 5.27 -16.16
C GLU A 97 -14.00 3.92 -15.43
N HIS A 98 -13.45 3.90 -14.22
CA HIS A 98 -13.31 2.68 -13.44
C HIS A 98 -14.67 2.03 -13.09
N ILE A 99 -15.70 2.83 -12.81
CA ILE A 99 -17.06 2.34 -12.53
C ILE A 99 -17.65 1.68 -13.78
N ARG A 100 -17.36 2.22 -14.97
CA ARG A 100 -17.85 1.69 -16.25
C ARG A 100 -17.14 0.40 -16.68
N ILE A 101 -15.87 0.24 -16.33
CA ILE A 101 -15.07 -0.96 -16.67
C ILE A 101 -15.42 -2.14 -15.76
N ALA A 102 -15.78 -1.87 -14.51
CA ALA A 102 -16.15 -2.88 -13.54
C ALA A 102 -17.39 -3.68 -14.01
N ASP A 103 -17.49 -4.95 -13.61
CA ASP A 103 -18.69 -5.75 -13.88
C ASP A 103 -19.86 -5.31 -13.01
N GLN A 104 -19.53 -4.92 -11.77
CA GLN A 104 -20.45 -4.46 -10.75
C GLN A 104 -19.79 -3.34 -9.96
N PHE A 105 -20.60 -2.52 -9.30
CA PHE A 105 -20.10 -1.58 -8.32
C PHE A 105 -21.01 -1.54 -7.10
N VAL A 106 -20.41 -1.15 -5.98
CA VAL A 106 -21.09 -0.84 -4.73
C VAL A 106 -21.00 0.65 -4.48
N GLU A 107 -22.14 1.28 -4.20
CA GLU A 107 -22.14 2.68 -3.76
C GLU A 107 -21.57 2.80 -2.35
N VAL A 108 -20.67 3.76 -2.15
CA VAL A 108 -20.00 4.03 -0.86
C VAL A 108 -20.13 5.50 -0.50
N PRO A 109 -19.99 5.89 0.80
CA PRO A 109 -20.14 7.27 1.22
C PRO A 109 -19.21 8.24 0.48
N GLY A 110 -19.70 9.45 0.16
CA GLY A 110 -18.90 10.50 -0.47
C GLY A 110 -17.99 11.27 0.49
N GLY A 111 -17.44 12.37 -0.01
CA GLY A 111 -16.57 13.27 0.76
C GLY A 111 -15.12 12.80 0.82
N THR A 112 -14.42 13.14 1.92
CA THR A 112 -12.99 12.80 2.07
C THR A 112 -12.75 11.30 2.09
N ASN A 113 -11.58 10.86 1.64
CA ASN A 113 -11.28 9.43 1.46
C ASN A 113 -11.38 8.58 2.75
N ASN A 114 -11.20 9.18 3.92
CA ASN A 114 -11.41 8.54 5.23
C ASN A 114 -12.83 7.99 5.43
N ASN A 115 -13.80 8.45 4.65
CA ASN A 115 -15.17 7.95 4.68
C ASN A 115 -15.39 6.76 3.73
N ASN A 116 -14.46 6.51 2.80
CA ASN A 116 -14.62 5.53 1.72
C ASN A 116 -13.36 4.69 1.46
N TYR A 117 -12.53 5.05 0.47
CA TYR A 117 -11.39 4.27 -0.01
C TYR A 117 -10.28 4.08 1.03
N ALA A 118 -10.21 4.93 2.05
CA ALA A 118 -9.28 4.80 3.17
C ALA A 118 -9.92 4.20 4.44
N ASN A 119 -11.23 3.87 4.41
CA ASN A 119 -11.96 3.33 5.54
C ASN A 119 -11.89 1.80 5.53
N VAL A 120 -11.01 1.23 6.35
CA VAL A 120 -10.80 -0.23 6.44
C VAL A 120 -12.09 -0.98 6.78
N GLN A 121 -12.86 -0.49 7.77
CA GLN A 121 -14.08 -1.16 8.20
C GLN A 121 -15.12 -1.22 7.07
N LEU A 122 -15.29 -0.12 6.34
CA LEU A 122 -16.19 -0.07 5.19
C LEU A 122 -15.71 -0.99 4.06
N ILE A 123 -14.41 -0.99 3.74
CA ILE A 123 -13.87 -1.86 2.68
C ILE A 123 -14.16 -3.33 2.99
N VAL A 124 -13.95 -3.75 4.24
CA VAL A 124 -14.24 -5.12 4.68
C VAL A 124 -15.73 -5.41 4.60
N GLU A 125 -16.60 -4.50 5.04
CA GLU A 125 -18.06 -4.64 4.94
C GLU A 125 -18.50 -4.80 3.48
N MET A 126 -17.98 -3.97 2.58
CA MET A 126 -18.27 -4.07 1.14
C MET A 126 -17.75 -5.37 0.54
N ALA A 127 -16.59 -5.85 0.97
CA ALA A 127 -16.01 -7.10 0.51
C ALA A 127 -16.85 -8.32 0.97
N GLU A 128 -17.34 -8.30 2.21
CA GLU A 128 -18.25 -9.32 2.74
C GLU A 128 -19.59 -9.30 2.00
N MET A 129 -20.19 -8.12 1.81
CA MET A 129 -21.49 -7.94 1.13
C MET A 129 -21.45 -8.41 -0.32
N THR A 130 -20.31 -8.21 -1.00
CA THR A 130 -20.13 -8.59 -2.41
C THR A 130 -19.61 -10.02 -2.57
N HIS A 131 -19.30 -10.72 -1.47
CA HIS A 131 -18.76 -12.08 -1.45
C HIS A 131 -17.52 -12.23 -2.36
N VAL A 132 -16.65 -11.22 -2.39
CA VAL A 132 -15.42 -11.27 -3.20
C VAL A 132 -14.39 -12.21 -2.59
N ASN A 133 -13.55 -12.82 -3.43
CA ASN A 133 -12.45 -13.65 -2.94
C ASN A 133 -11.25 -12.82 -2.49
N ALA A 134 -11.07 -11.64 -3.09
CA ALA A 134 -9.93 -10.79 -2.81
C ALA A 134 -10.25 -9.30 -2.86
N VAL A 135 -9.39 -8.48 -2.25
CA VAL A 135 -9.43 -7.03 -2.31
C VAL A 135 -8.10 -6.50 -2.82
N TRP A 136 -8.16 -5.55 -3.75
CA TRP A 136 -6.99 -4.82 -4.25
C TRP A 136 -7.11 -3.32 -3.91
N PRO A 137 -6.21 -2.75 -3.10
CA PRO A 137 -6.23 -1.33 -2.76
C PRO A 137 -5.35 -0.46 -3.68
N GLY A 138 -4.48 -1.06 -4.50
CA GLY A 138 -3.53 -0.31 -5.34
C GLY A 138 -2.57 0.56 -4.55
N TRP A 139 -2.52 1.86 -4.86
CA TRP A 139 -1.69 2.86 -4.17
C TRP A 139 -2.55 4.03 -3.67
N GLY A 140 -2.11 4.68 -2.59
CA GLY A 140 -2.89 5.68 -1.87
C GLY A 140 -4.02 5.06 -1.03
N HIS A 141 -4.83 5.89 -0.40
CA HIS A 141 -5.93 5.46 0.47
C HIS A 141 -5.50 4.44 1.55
N ALA A 142 -6.15 3.28 1.65
CA ALA A 142 -5.81 2.22 2.61
C ALA A 142 -4.68 1.27 2.15
N SER A 143 -4.02 1.53 1.01
CA SER A 143 -2.98 0.61 0.47
C SER A 143 -1.78 0.38 1.38
N GLU A 144 -1.47 1.34 2.26
CA GLU A 144 -0.37 1.27 3.22
C GLU A 144 -0.87 1.08 4.67
N ASN A 145 -2.17 0.81 4.87
CA ASN A 145 -2.71 0.57 6.20
C ASN A 145 -2.61 -0.93 6.57
N PRO A 146 -1.79 -1.32 7.56
CA PRO A 146 -1.61 -2.72 7.94
C PRO A 146 -2.87 -3.35 8.55
N GLU A 147 -3.84 -2.57 9.02
CA GLU A 147 -5.10 -3.11 9.54
C GLU A 147 -5.96 -3.76 8.44
N LEU A 148 -5.83 -3.29 7.18
CA LEU A 148 -6.63 -3.79 6.07
C LEU A 148 -6.38 -5.27 5.76
N PRO A 149 -5.13 -5.74 5.53
CA PRO A 149 -4.87 -7.16 5.30
C PRO A 149 -5.31 -8.05 6.47
N ASP A 150 -5.10 -7.63 7.72
CA ASP A 150 -5.51 -8.42 8.89
C ASP A 150 -7.02 -8.53 9.01
N ALA A 151 -7.75 -7.42 8.82
CA ALA A 151 -9.20 -7.39 8.89
C ALA A 151 -9.83 -8.23 7.76
N LEU A 152 -9.26 -8.22 6.55
CA LEU A 152 -9.70 -9.07 5.45
C LEU A 152 -9.40 -10.56 5.71
N ASN A 153 -8.22 -10.87 6.23
CA ASN A 153 -7.83 -12.24 6.55
C ASN A 153 -8.75 -12.85 7.63
N ALA A 154 -9.17 -12.05 8.63
CA ALA A 154 -10.15 -12.47 9.63
C ALA A 154 -11.51 -12.87 9.03
N LYS A 155 -11.82 -12.41 7.81
CA LYS A 155 -13.02 -12.78 7.03
C LYS A 155 -12.75 -13.83 5.95
N GLY A 156 -11.53 -14.34 5.87
CA GLY A 156 -11.11 -15.28 4.83
C GLY A 156 -10.97 -14.67 3.44
N ILE A 157 -10.93 -13.33 3.34
CA ILE A 157 -10.80 -12.58 2.09
C ILE A 157 -9.31 -12.30 1.83
N ILE A 158 -8.85 -12.56 0.62
CA ILE A 158 -7.43 -12.41 0.26
C ILE A 158 -7.10 -10.94 0.05
N PHE A 159 -6.02 -10.47 0.66
CA PHE A 159 -5.46 -9.16 0.37
C PHE A 159 -4.45 -9.25 -0.78
N LEU A 160 -4.64 -8.47 -1.84
CA LEU A 160 -3.73 -8.43 -2.98
C LEU A 160 -2.61 -7.40 -2.75
N GLY A 161 -1.68 -7.77 -1.88
CA GLY A 161 -0.51 -6.97 -1.52
C GLY A 161 0.30 -7.62 -0.39
N PRO A 162 1.27 -6.91 0.22
CA PRO A 162 2.06 -7.46 1.30
C PRO A 162 1.22 -7.67 2.58
N PRO A 163 1.59 -8.63 3.44
CA PRO A 163 0.89 -8.85 4.70
C PRO A 163 1.11 -7.70 5.70
N ALA A 164 0.23 -7.58 6.69
CA ALA A 164 0.28 -6.53 7.72
C ALA A 164 1.63 -6.41 8.41
N ILE A 165 2.25 -7.56 8.73
CA ILE A 165 3.57 -7.59 9.38
C ILE A 165 4.66 -6.94 8.54
N SER A 166 4.65 -7.15 7.22
CA SER A 166 5.61 -6.55 6.28
C SER A 166 5.35 -5.05 6.12
N MET A 167 4.07 -4.65 6.04
CA MET A 167 3.69 -3.23 6.01
C MET A 167 4.12 -2.50 7.27
N ALA A 168 3.88 -3.08 8.45
CA ALA A 168 4.28 -2.50 9.73
C ALA A 168 5.80 -2.40 9.87
N ALA A 169 6.53 -3.43 9.43
CA ALA A 169 7.99 -3.46 9.50
C ALA A 169 8.66 -2.44 8.58
N LEU A 170 8.13 -2.24 7.37
CA LEU A 170 8.76 -1.41 6.33
C LEU A 170 8.14 -0.01 6.17
N GLY A 171 6.94 0.23 6.71
CA GLY A 171 6.26 1.53 6.68
C GLY A 171 6.85 2.53 7.68
N ASP A 172 7.40 2.05 8.79
CA ASP A 172 8.14 2.89 9.74
C ASP A 172 9.56 3.18 9.22
N LYS A 173 9.91 4.46 9.05
CA LYS A 173 11.21 4.84 8.45
C LYS A 173 12.40 4.38 9.27
N ILE A 174 12.27 4.34 10.60
CA ILE A 174 13.31 3.90 11.52
C ILE A 174 13.46 2.38 11.42
N GLY A 175 12.37 1.63 11.59
CA GLY A 175 12.34 0.17 11.46
C GLY A 175 12.87 -0.29 10.10
N SER A 176 12.38 0.32 9.02
CA SER A 176 12.84 0.05 7.64
C SER A 176 14.34 0.28 7.46
N SER A 177 14.89 1.38 8.01
CA SER A 177 16.33 1.65 7.94
C SER A 177 17.17 0.64 8.72
N LEU A 178 16.68 0.16 9.87
CA LEU A 178 17.36 -0.87 10.66
C LEU A 178 17.34 -2.24 9.97
N ILE A 179 16.23 -2.61 9.35
CA ILE A 179 16.12 -3.83 8.53
C ILE A 179 17.10 -3.75 7.35
N ALA A 180 17.12 -2.61 6.64
CA ALA A 180 18.04 -2.38 5.54
C ALA A 180 19.51 -2.53 5.98
N GLN A 181 19.89 -1.93 7.12
CA GLN A 181 21.23 -2.09 7.70
C GLN A 181 21.56 -3.54 8.04
N ALA A 182 20.61 -4.27 8.61
CA ALA A 182 20.80 -5.67 8.98
C ALA A 182 20.90 -6.60 7.76
N ALA A 183 20.29 -6.19 6.64
CA ALA A 183 20.45 -6.81 5.33
C ALA A 183 21.64 -6.26 4.53
N GLU A 184 22.55 -5.52 5.19
CA GLU A 184 23.77 -4.94 4.60
C GLU A 184 23.51 -3.98 3.41
N VAL A 185 22.29 -3.46 3.30
CA VAL A 185 21.92 -2.44 2.30
C VAL A 185 22.50 -1.09 2.74
N PRO A 186 23.26 -0.39 1.87
CA PRO A 186 23.82 0.91 2.20
C PRO A 186 22.73 1.95 2.51
N THR A 187 22.73 2.49 3.72
CA THR A 187 21.84 3.57 4.15
C THR A 187 22.58 4.90 4.26
N LEU A 188 21.91 6.02 4.02
CA LEU A 188 22.46 7.34 4.33
C LEU A 188 22.77 7.45 5.84
N PRO A 189 23.82 8.19 6.24
CA PRO A 189 24.09 8.44 7.64
C PRO A 189 22.88 9.05 8.37
N TRP A 190 22.53 8.49 9.51
CA TRP A 190 21.40 8.93 10.35
C TRP A 190 21.67 8.62 11.82
N SER A 191 20.83 9.12 12.73
CA SER A 191 21.03 8.98 14.18
C SER A 191 21.10 7.52 14.67
N GLY A 192 20.57 6.57 13.89
CA GLY A 192 20.64 5.14 14.15
C GLY A 192 21.70 4.37 13.34
N SER A 193 22.62 5.03 12.64
CA SER A 193 23.63 4.35 11.79
C SER A 193 24.54 3.35 12.51
N HIS A 194 24.72 3.50 13.83
CA HIS A 194 25.54 2.59 14.64
C HIS A 194 24.74 1.44 15.27
N VAL A 195 23.41 1.44 15.11
CA VAL A 195 22.54 0.42 15.69
C VAL A 195 22.69 -0.86 14.88
N LYS A 196 23.21 -1.90 15.54
CA LYS A 196 23.24 -3.25 14.98
C LYS A 196 21.93 -3.94 15.31
N TYR A 197 21.15 -4.27 14.29
CA TYR A 197 19.93 -5.04 14.40
C TYR A 197 20.15 -6.45 13.86
N CYS A 198 19.56 -7.45 14.50
CA CYS A 198 19.71 -8.85 14.11
C CYS A 198 18.37 -9.37 13.56
N LEU A 199 18.39 -9.93 12.34
CA LEU A 199 17.19 -10.36 11.61
C LEU A 199 16.49 -11.60 12.19
N ILE A 200 17.02 -12.20 13.26
CA ILE A 200 16.57 -13.51 13.76
C ILE A 200 15.11 -13.47 14.29
N ASN A 201 14.56 -12.29 14.62
CA ASN A 201 13.17 -12.14 15.07
C ASN A 201 12.51 -10.91 14.42
N PHE A 202 11.87 -11.10 13.26
CA PHE A 202 11.01 -10.11 12.60
C PHE A 202 9.76 -9.79 13.45
N PHE A 203 9.93 -8.99 14.52
CA PHE A 203 8.82 -8.50 15.32
C PHE A 203 8.87 -6.99 15.47
N PRO A 204 7.80 -6.27 15.06
CA PRO A 204 7.69 -4.82 15.18
C PRO A 204 8.01 -4.26 16.58
N VAL A 205 7.63 -5.02 17.61
CA VAL A 205 7.81 -4.67 19.02
C VAL A 205 9.30 -4.60 19.41
N LEU A 206 10.16 -5.37 18.75
CA LEU A 206 11.60 -5.39 19.06
C LEU A 206 12.33 -4.14 18.52
N TYR A 207 11.81 -3.49 17.47
CA TYR A 207 12.47 -2.32 16.86
C TYR A 207 12.57 -1.16 17.84
N TYR A 208 11.47 -0.79 18.51
CA TYR A 208 11.52 0.33 19.46
C TYR A 208 12.35 -0.02 20.68
N GLY A 209 12.30 -1.24 21.21
CA GLY A 209 13.17 -1.65 22.32
C GLY A 209 14.68 -1.48 22.03
N VAL A 210 15.11 -1.76 20.81
CA VAL A 210 16.52 -1.64 20.37
C VAL A 210 16.86 -0.22 19.88
N ALA A 211 15.90 0.50 19.28
CA ALA A 211 16.11 1.83 18.70
C ALA A 211 15.91 2.98 19.69
N VAL A 212 15.25 2.76 20.84
CA VAL A 212 14.94 3.77 21.88
C VAL A 212 16.13 4.67 22.26
N PRO A 213 17.37 4.17 22.40
CA PRO A 213 18.51 5.04 22.74
C PRO A 213 18.84 6.10 21.67
N HIS A 214 18.32 5.96 20.45
CA HIS A 214 18.62 6.78 19.28
C HIS A 214 17.40 7.55 18.75
N LEU A 215 16.25 7.43 19.44
CA LEU A 215 15.08 8.25 19.19
C LEU A 215 15.27 9.62 19.83
N ILE A 216 14.85 10.65 19.10
CA ILE A 216 15.08 12.03 19.49
C ILE A 216 13.81 12.58 20.09
N SER A 217 13.83 12.76 21.40
CA SER A 217 12.70 13.21 22.21
C SER A 217 12.69 14.73 22.37
N ILE A 218 13.88 15.35 22.41
CA ILE A 218 14.06 16.79 22.64
C ILE A 218 15.00 17.42 21.61
N PHE A 219 14.88 18.73 21.41
CA PHE A 219 15.64 19.44 20.39
C PHE A 219 17.16 19.45 20.68
N GLN A 220 17.60 19.33 21.95
CA GLN A 220 19.03 19.24 22.28
C GLN A 220 19.66 17.95 21.71
N GLU A 221 18.97 16.81 21.81
CA GLU A 221 19.37 15.54 21.20
C GLU A 221 19.41 15.66 19.67
N ALA A 222 18.48 16.43 19.09
CA ALA A 222 18.47 16.72 17.65
C ALA A 222 19.72 17.50 17.22
N ILE A 223 20.16 18.49 18.00
CA ILE A 223 21.39 19.25 17.73
C ILE A 223 22.61 18.33 17.79
N ALA A 224 22.74 17.53 18.86
CA ALA A 224 23.85 16.59 19.01
C ALA A 224 23.90 15.58 17.85
N SER A 225 22.75 15.04 17.46
CA SER A 225 22.64 14.12 16.32
C SER A 225 23.02 14.81 14.99
N CYS A 226 22.60 16.07 14.79
CA CYS A 226 23.00 16.84 13.60
C CYS A 226 24.51 17.12 13.55
N GLN A 227 25.18 17.28 14.69
CA GLN A 227 26.64 17.46 14.74
C GLN A 227 27.38 16.19 14.32
N VAL A 228 26.88 15.02 14.71
CA VAL A 228 27.44 13.71 14.32
C VAL A 228 27.15 13.39 12.85
N VAL A 229 25.89 13.55 12.42
CA VAL A 229 25.46 13.26 11.04
C VAL A 229 26.02 14.29 10.04
N GLY A 230 26.20 15.53 10.48
CA GLY A 230 26.74 16.64 9.70
C GLY A 230 25.68 17.43 8.91
N TYR A 231 25.75 18.77 8.98
CA TYR A 231 24.87 19.68 8.24
C TYR A 231 25.18 19.74 6.73
N PRO A 232 24.19 20.10 5.87
CA PRO A 232 22.77 20.17 6.20
C PRO A 232 22.21 18.77 6.51
N ALA A 233 21.22 18.73 7.41
CA ALA A 233 20.58 17.51 7.88
C ALA A 233 19.04 17.60 7.75
N MET A 234 18.35 16.47 7.82
CA MET A 234 16.90 16.36 7.81
C MET A 234 16.39 15.89 9.17
N ILE A 235 15.49 16.65 9.78
CA ILE A 235 14.65 16.22 10.89
C ILE A 235 13.44 15.50 10.31
N LYS A 236 13.19 14.25 10.71
CA LYS A 236 12.08 13.45 10.20
C LYS A 236 11.30 12.77 11.31
N ALA A 237 9.97 12.90 11.27
CA ALA A 237 9.05 12.03 11.99
C ALA A 237 8.92 10.68 11.28
N SER A 238 8.93 9.60 12.05
CA SER A 238 8.90 8.24 11.52
C SER A 238 7.56 7.90 10.86
N TRP A 239 6.45 8.35 11.45
CA TRP A 239 5.08 8.07 10.99
C TRP A 239 4.54 9.12 10.00
N GLY A 240 5.36 10.08 9.57
CA GLY A 240 4.95 11.12 8.62
C GLY A 240 4.86 10.61 7.18
N GLY A 241 3.65 10.52 6.62
CA GLY A 241 3.42 10.21 5.20
C GLY A 241 3.34 11.45 4.29
N GLY A 242 3.57 11.28 2.98
CA GLY A 242 3.30 12.31 1.97
C GLY A 242 4.06 13.64 2.16
N GLY A 243 5.26 13.61 2.75
CA GLY A 243 6.09 14.80 3.01
C GLY A 243 5.82 15.53 4.33
N LYS A 244 4.86 15.06 5.15
CA LYS A 244 4.61 15.62 6.50
C LYS A 244 5.70 15.21 7.50
N GLY A 245 5.99 16.09 8.45
CA GLY A 245 6.94 15.81 9.53
C GLY A 245 8.38 15.75 9.05
N ILE A 246 8.73 16.53 8.02
CA ILE A 246 10.08 16.55 7.42
C ILE A 246 10.56 18.00 7.33
N ARG A 247 11.75 18.28 7.86
CA ARG A 247 12.39 19.61 7.79
C ARG A 247 13.88 19.51 7.52
N LYS A 248 14.37 20.37 6.63
CA LYS A 248 15.80 20.53 6.37
C LYS A 248 16.36 21.60 7.30
N VAL A 249 17.46 21.30 7.98
CA VAL A 249 18.22 22.24 8.83
C VAL A 249 19.61 22.46 8.25
N HIS A 250 20.06 23.71 8.22
CA HIS A 250 21.39 24.09 7.72
C HIS A 250 22.42 24.31 8.82
N ASN A 251 21.98 24.61 10.04
CA ASN A 251 22.83 24.91 11.20
C ASN A 251 22.07 24.59 12.51
N ALA A 252 22.74 24.73 13.65
CA ALA A 252 22.18 24.43 14.97
C ALA A 252 21.06 25.40 15.40
N ASP A 253 21.12 26.66 14.99
CA ASP A 253 20.18 27.70 15.40
C ASP A 253 18.76 27.45 14.86
N GLU A 254 18.67 26.84 13.68
CA GLU A 254 17.39 26.46 13.06
C GLU A 254 16.71 25.26 13.72
N VAL A 255 17.48 24.37 14.38
CA VAL A 255 17.00 23.05 14.83
C VAL A 255 15.83 23.19 15.79
N LYS A 256 15.90 24.10 16.76
CA LYS A 256 14.86 24.26 17.78
C LYS A 256 13.49 24.61 17.17
N ALA A 257 13.47 25.52 16.21
CA ALA A 257 12.23 25.95 15.57
C ALA A 257 11.67 24.85 14.66
N LEU A 258 12.51 24.23 13.84
CA LEU A 258 12.09 23.22 12.88
C LEU A 258 11.72 21.88 13.53
N PHE A 259 12.37 21.52 14.65
CA PHE A 259 12.00 20.36 15.44
C PHE A 259 10.57 20.49 16.00
N LYS A 260 10.22 21.65 16.55
CA LYS A 260 8.86 21.92 17.03
C LYS A 260 7.81 21.87 15.91
N GLN A 261 8.16 22.32 14.71
CA GLN A 261 7.27 22.18 13.55
C GLN A 261 7.02 20.71 13.21
N VAL A 262 8.05 19.87 13.20
CA VAL A 262 7.90 18.42 12.97
C VAL A 262 7.00 17.78 14.03
N GLN A 263 7.18 18.12 15.32
CA GLN A 263 6.33 17.63 16.40
C GLN A 263 4.86 18.08 16.25
N GLY A 264 4.64 19.33 15.82
CA GLY A 264 3.30 19.85 15.58
C GLY A 264 2.60 19.22 14.38
N GLU A 265 3.34 18.87 13.33
CA GLU A 265 2.78 18.22 12.14
C GLU A 265 2.43 16.75 12.36
N VAL A 266 3.23 16.04 13.16
CA VAL A 266 3.04 14.61 13.46
C VAL A 266 3.18 14.36 14.97
N PRO A 267 2.17 14.74 15.77
CA PRO A 267 2.21 14.59 17.23
C PRO A 267 2.43 13.13 17.66
N GLY A 268 3.29 12.93 18.66
CA GLY A 268 3.59 11.61 19.22
C GLY A 268 4.48 10.71 18.35
N SER A 269 4.82 11.12 17.13
CA SER A 269 5.70 10.32 16.27
C SER A 269 7.16 10.39 16.71
N PRO A 270 7.88 9.26 16.75
CA PRO A 270 9.32 9.24 16.96
C PRO A 270 10.06 10.09 15.91
N ILE A 271 11.06 10.86 16.34
CA ILE A 271 11.88 11.71 15.46
C ILE A 271 13.29 11.14 15.35
N PHE A 272 13.87 11.22 14.15
CA PHE A 272 15.27 10.90 13.86
C PHE A 272 15.91 11.98 12.98
N ILE A 273 17.25 12.05 13.00
CA ILE A 273 18.03 12.91 12.11
C ILE A 273 18.67 12.06 11.03
N MET A 274 18.67 12.53 9.79
CA MET A 274 19.42 11.91 8.69
C MET A 274 20.16 12.93 7.83
N LYS A 275 21.22 12.49 7.16
CA LYS A 275 22.01 13.31 6.25
C LYS A 275 21.18 13.72 5.05
N VAL A 276 21.32 14.98 4.62
CA VAL A 276 20.79 15.41 3.33
C VAL A 276 21.69 14.88 2.23
N ALA A 277 21.14 14.03 1.36
CA ALA A 277 21.75 13.75 0.07
C ALA A 277 21.48 14.93 -0.87
N ALA A 278 22.52 15.72 -1.18
CA ALA A 278 22.42 16.82 -2.14
C ALA A 278 22.78 16.32 -3.54
N GLN A 279 22.05 16.79 -4.56
CA GLN A 279 22.31 16.48 -5.97
C GLN A 279 22.39 14.97 -6.27
N SER A 280 21.63 14.16 -5.53
CA SER A 280 21.55 12.71 -5.74
C SER A 280 20.52 12.34 -6.79
N ARG A 281 20.71 11.18 -7.41
CA ARG A 281 19.67 10.51 -8.19
C ARG A 281 18.68 9.81 -7.24
N HIS A 282 17.41 9.77 -7.62
CA HIS A 282 16.39 8.97 -6.96
C HIS A 282 16.09 7.77 -7.86
N LEU A 283 16.60 6.62 -7.46
CA LEU A 283 16.55 5.39 -8.22
C LEU A 283 15.69 4.38 -7.47
N GLU A 284 14.85 3.64 -8.18
CA GLU A 284 13.96 2.63 -7.62
C GLU A 284 14.15 1.29 -8.32
N VAL A 285 14.03 0.21 -7.55
CA VAL A 285 14.02 -1.16 -8.07
C VAL A 285 12.63 -1.73 -7.85
N GLN A 286 12.04 -2.28 -8.90
CA GLN A 286 10.77 -2.96 -8.83
C GLN A 286 10.98 -4.38 -8.30
N LEU A 287 10.49 -4.63 -7.09
CA LEU A 287 10.52 -5.97 -6.49
C LEU A 287 9.18 -6.70 -6.72
N LEU A 288 9.28 -8.01 -6.85
CA LEU A 288 8.17 -8.96 -6.83
C LEU A 288 8.54 -10.10 -5.89
N CYS A 289 7.60 -10.52 -5.04
CA CYS A 289 7.80 -11.59 -4.07
C CYS A 289 6.56 -12.51 -4.08
N ASP A 290 6.77 -13.80 -3.87
CA ASP A 290 5.69 -14.76 -3.66
C ASP A 290 5.54 -15.19 -2.19
N GLU A 291 4.55 -16.03 -1.91
CA GLU A 291 4.29 -16.54 -0.55
C GLU A 291 5.31 -17.61 -0.09
N TYR A 292 6.25 -17.99 -0.94
CA TYR A 292 7.23 -19.06 -0.70
C TYR A 292 8.63 -18.51 -0.41
N GLY A 293 8.78 -17.18 -0.38
CA GLY A 293 10.04 -16.50 -0.11
C GLY A 293 10.90 -16.28 -1.35
N ASN A 294 10.38 -16.55 -2.56
CA ASN A 294 11.08 -16.21 -3.79
C ASN A 294 10.94 -14.71 -4.04
N VAL A 295 12.06 -14.05 -4.32
CA VAL A 295 12.11 -12.61 -4.60
C VAL A 295 12.80 -12.38 -5.95
N ALA A 296 12.22 -11.52 -6.77
CA ALA A 296 12.80 -11.08 -8.03
C ALA A 296 12.80 -9.56 -8.14
N ALA A 297 13.93 -8.98 -8.57
CA ALA A 297 13.96 -7.64 -9.11
C ALA A 297 13.58 -7.68 -10.59
N LEU A 298 12.49 -7.01 -10.95
CA LEU A 298 11.95 -7.03 -12.32
C LEU A 298 12.71 -6.04 -13.21
N HIS A 299 12.65 -4.77 -12.84
CA HIS A 299 13.24 -3.65 -13.56
C HIS A 299 13.58 -2.52 -12.59
N SER A 300 14.15 -1.45 -13.12
CA SER A 300 14.53 -0.29 -12.34
C SER A 300 14.00 0.99 -12.98
N ARG A 301 13.86 2.05 -12.18
CA ARG A 301 13.37 3.36 -12.62
C ARG A 301 14.26 4.48 -12.09
N ASP A 302 14.54 5.46 -12.93
CA ASP A 302 15.06 6.76 -12.51
C ASP A 302 13.89 7.74 -12.37
N CYS A 303 13.62 8.15 -11.14
CA CYS A 303 12.59 9.14 -10.80
C CYS A 303 13.20 10.40 -10.16
N SER A 304 14.44 10.73 -10.54
CA SER A 304 15.21 11.88 -10.02
C SER A 304 14.56 13.22 -10.32
N VAL A 305 13.81 13.33 -11.42
CA VAL A 305 13.16 14.59 -11.81
C VAL A 305 11.89 14.78 -11.01
N GLN A 306 12.05 15.53 -9.91
CA GLN A 306 10.99 15.83 -8.96
C GLN A 306 10.81 17.33 -8.81
N ARG A 307 9.56 17.76 -8.60
CA ARG A 307 9.23 19.14 -8.23
C ARG A 307 8.53 19.14 -6.89
N ARG A 308 9.13 19.79 -5.88
CA ARG A 308 8.60 19.85 -4.51
C ARG A 308 8.23 18.46 -3.95
N HIS A 309 9.11 17.48 -4.14
CA HIS A 309 8.95 16.08 -3.71
C HIS A 309 7.85 15.28 -4.43
N GLN A 310 7.29 15.80 -5.53
CA GLN A 310 6.42 15.06 -6.43
C GLN A 310 7.24 14.53 -7.61
N LYS A 311 7.12 13.23 -7.92
CA LYS A 311 7.68 12.63 -9.16
C LYS A 311 6.94 13.19 -10.38
N ILE A 312 7.70 13.72 -11.34
CA ILE A 312 7.14 14.33 -12.57
C ILE A 312 7.54 13.54 -13.81
N ILE A 313 8.81 13.14 -13.90
CA ILE A 313 9.31 12.29 -14.99
C ILE A 313 9.89 11.03 -14.35
N GLU A 314 9.49 9.89 -14.88
CA GLU A 314 10.02 8.57 -14.52
C GLU A 314 10.45 7.87 -15.81
N GLU A 315 11.68 7.37 -15.82
CA GLU A 315 12.26 6.66 -16.96
C GLU A 315 12.74 5.29 -16.49
N GLY A 316 12.71 4.29 -17.37
CA GLY A 316 13.21 2.95 -17.07
C GLY A 316 13.68 2.24 -18.35
N PRO A 317 14.73 1.37 -18.26
CA PRO A 317 15.50 1.06 -17.06
C PRO A 317 16.46 2.18 -16.63
N ILE A 318 17.09 2.06 -15.46
CA ILE A 318 18.15 2.98 -15.01
C ILE A 318 19.35 2.88 -15.97
N THR A 319 19.75 4.01 -16.55
CA THR A 319 20.91 4.12 -17.44
C THR A 319 22.06 4.94 -16.84
N VAL A 320 21.79 5.71 -15.78
CA VAL A 320 22.77 6.62 -15.16
C VAL A 320 23.78 5.92 -14.24
N ALA A 321 23.43 4.73 -13.74
CA ALA A 321 24.31 3.93 -12.91
C ALA A 321 25.09 2.91 -13.76
N PRO A 322 26.36 2.59 -13.43
CA PRO A 322 27.07 1.48 -14.05
C PRO A 322 26.30 0.17 -13.90
N LEU A 323 26.36 -0.71 -14.90
CA LEU A 323 25.61 -1.97 -14.93
C LEU A 323 25.88 -2.83 -13.68
N GLU A 324 27.13 -2.96 -13.26
CA GLU A 324 27.50 -3.69 -12.03
C GLU A 324 26.84 -3.11 -10.77
N THR A 325 26.65 -1.80 -10.70
CA THR A 325 25.95 -1.12 -9.59
C THR A 325 24.45 -1.35 -9.68
N GLY A 326 23.89 -1.37 -10.89
CA GLY A 326 22.48 -1.70 -11.13
C GLY A 326 22.17 -3.16 -10.80
N GLU A 327 23.07 -4.08 -11.15
CA GLU A 327 22.99 -5.50 -10.82
C GLU A 327 23.08 -5.71 -9.31
N LYS A 328 23.98 -5.05 -8.59
CA LYS A 328 24.01 -5.09 -7.11
C LYS A 328 22.76 -4.51 -6.45
N ALA A 329 22.11 -3.52 -7.07
CA ALA A 329 20.85 -2.97 -6.56
C ALA A 329 19.65 -3.89 -6.83
N GLY A 330 19.71 -4.70 -7.91
CA GLY A 330 18.67 -5.67 -8.26
C GLY A 330 18.89 -7.08 -7.69
N ALA A 331 20.13 -7.47 -7.46
CA ALA A 331 20.50 -8.72 -6.82
C ALA A 331 20.35 -8.55 -5.30
N GLY A 332 19.20 -8.98 -4.78
CA GLY A 332 19.17 -9.42 -3.39
C GLY A 332 20.22 -10.52 -3.23
N SER A 333 21.16 -10.33 -2.30
CA SER A 333 22.15 -11.32 -1.89
C SER A 333 21.50 -12.61 -1.41
#